data_AF-A0AAD6BG29-F1
#
_entry.id   AF-A0AAD6BG29-F1
#
_cell.length_a   1.000
_cell.length_b   1.000
_cell.length_c   1.000
_cell.angle_alpha   90.00
_cell.angle_beta   90.00
_cell.angle_gamma   90.00
#
_symmetry.space_group_name_H-M   'P 1'
#
loop_
_entity.id
_entity.type
_entity.pdbx_description
1 polymer ?
#
loop_
_entity_poly.entity_id
_entity_poly.type
_entity_poly.pdbx_seq_one_letter_code
_entity_poly.pdbx_strand_id
1 'polypeptide(L)'
;MEVLEMGSSELLKAQHKDAPVCDFWINVVPQARFKNSRAIDMFLLTMFPSTYICESGFSSMNAIKSQDRNSLSSAHLGQCLRPQQNTSPTSSRRSHFSH
;
A
#
# COMPACT_ATOMS: atom_id res chain seq x y z
N MET A 1 12.55 36.71 -6.55
CA MET A 1 12.10 37.35 -7.81
C MET A 1 11.64 36.32 -8.84
N GLU A 2 12.23 35.11 -8.87
CA GLU A 2 11.87 34.00 -9.79
C GLU A 2 10.36 33.72 -9.91
N VAL A 3 9.65 33.54 -8.80
CA VAL A 3 8.21 33.19 -8.81
C VAL A 3 7.34 34.30 -9.42
N LEU A 4 7.68 35.57 -9.15
CA LEU A 4 6.97 36.71 -9.73
C LEU A 4 7.22 36.83 -11.24
N GLU A 5 8.45 36.60 -11.67
CA GLU A 5 8.84 36.59 -13.08
C GLU A 5 8.22 35.42 -13.86
N MET A 6 8.14 34.25 -13.22
CA MET A 6 7.44 33.10 -13.79
C MET A 6 5.94 33.37 -13.94
N GLY A 7 5.33 33.99 -12.93
CA GLY A 7 3.91 34.36 -12.92
C GLY A 7 3.54 35.49 -13.88
N SER A 8 4.50 36.27 -14.37
CA SER A 8 4.27 37.29 -15.40
C SER A 8 4.50 36.79 -16.83
N SER A 9 5.10 35.61 -16.99
CA SER A 9 5.40 35.05 -18.31
C SER A 9 4.18 34.38 -18.94
N GLU A 10 3.59 35.03 -19.94
CA GLU A 10 2.49 34.44 -20.73
C GLU A 10 2.92 33.20 -21.53
N LEU A 11 4.20 33.14 -21.93
CA LEU A 11 4.77 31.97 -22.61
C LEU A 11 4.77 30.73 -21.71
N LEU A 12 5.27 30.87 -20.48
CA LEU A 12 5.32 29.74 -19.54
C LEU A 12 3.91 29.30 -19.13
N LYS A 13 2.97 30.24 -19.00
CA LYS A 13 1.55 29.92 -18.74
C LYS A 13 0.90 29.15 -19.90
N ALA A 14 1.19 29.51 -21.14
CA ALA A 14 0.69 28.80 -22.31
C ALA A 14 1.26 27.37 -22.35
N GLN A 15 2.58 27.24 -22.23
CA GLN A 15 3.26 25.92 -22.24
C GLN A 15 2.81 25.00 -21.09
N HIS A 16 2.51 25.55 -19.92
CA HIS A 16 1.96 24.78 -18.80
C HIS A 16 0.59 24.16 -19.10
N LYS A 17 -0.21 24.75 -20.00
CA LYS A 17 -1.50 24.18 -20.41
C LYS A 17 -1.34 23.01 -21.40
N ASP A 18 -0.28 23.05 -22.18
CA ASP A 18 -0.04 22.09 -23.28
C ASP A 18 0.83 20.91 -22.85
N ALA A 19 1.63 21.05 -21.79
CA ALA A 19 2.53 20.02 -21.29
C ALA A 19 2.06 19.40 -19.96
N PRO A 20 2.27 18.08 -19.75
CA PRO A 20 2.05 17.49 -18.44
C PRO A 20 3.03 18.10 -17.41
N VAL A 21 2.59 18.17 -16.15
CA VAL A 21 3.28 18.95 -15.11
C VAL A 21 4.77 18.55 -14.93
N CYS A 22 5.08 17.26 -15.03
CA CYS A 22 6.47 16.78 -14.95
C CYS A 22 7.31 17.28 -16.12
N ASP A 23 6.82 17.15 -17.36
CA ASP A 23 7.56 17.60 -18.55
C ASP A 23 7.72 19.11 -18.58
N PHE A 24 6.72 19.86 -18.09
CA PHE A 24 6.83 21.29 -17.93
C PHE A 24 8.05 21.66 -17.06
N TRP A 25 8.17 21.09 -15.87
CA TRP A 25 9.28 21.41 -14.96
C TRP A 25 10.62 20.83 -15.42
N ILE A 26 10.63 19.70 -16.12
CA ILE A 26 11.86 19.04 -16.58
C ILE A 26 12.41 19.72 -17.84
N ASN A 27 11.56 19.94 -18.85
CA ASN A 27 11.97 20.28 -20.21
C ASN A 27 11.64 21.73 -20.61
N VAL A 28 10.59 22.34 -20.06
CA VAL A 28 10.12 23.68 -20.48
C VAL A 28 10.76 24.79 -19.64
N VAL A 29 10.83 24.62 -18.32
CA VAL A 29 11.31 25.67 -17.41
C VAL A 29 12.84 25.81 -17.47
N PRO A 30 13.38 26.98 -17.87
CA PRO A 30 14.82 27.17 -18.00
C PRO A 30 15.55 27.14 -16.65
N GLN A 31 16.45 26.17 -16.46
CA GLN A 31 17.20 26.00 -15.21
C GLN A 31 18.05 27.21 -14.81
N ALA A 32 18.65 27.91 -15.79
CA ALA A 32 19.50 29.06 -15.53
C ALA A 32 18.73 30.24 -14.90
N ARG A 33 17.43 30.34 -15.17
CA ARG A 33 16.58 31.47 -14.78
C ARG A 33 15.68 31.17 -13.58
N PHE A 34 15.29 29.91 -13.40
CA PHE A 34 14.36 29.46 -12.36
C PHE A 34 14.91 28.30 -11.53
N LYS A 35 16.17 28.41 -11.10
CA LYS A 35 16.88 27.32 -10.41
C LYS A 35 16.20 26.92 -9.10
N ASN A 36 15.76 27.90 -8.31
CA ASN A 36 15.20 27.63 -6.99
C ASN A 36 13.78 27.10 -7.08
N SER A 37 12.96 27.70 -7.94
CA SER A 37 11.60 27.18 -8.23
C SER A 37 11.67 25.73 -8.71
N ARG A 38 12.48 25.46 -9.75
CA ARG A 38 12.63 24.09 -10.28
C ARG A 38 13.13 23.10 -9.23
N ALA A 39 14.01 23.49 -8.32
CA ALA A 39 14.48 22.59 -7.26
C ALA A 39 13.35 22.19 -6.31
N ILE A 40 12.50 23.15 -5.91
CA ILE A 40 11.33 22.88 -5.05
C ILE A 40 10.32 22.01 -5.79
N ASP A 41 10.03 22.31 -7.05
CA ASP A 41 9.08 21.52 -7.83
C ASP A 41 9.57 20.10 -8.07
N MET A 42 10.85 19.91 -8.38
CA MET A 42 11.45 18.57 -8.47
C MET A 42 11.35 17.80 -7.14
N PHE A 43 11.56 18.48 -6.01
CA PHE A 43 11.41 17.87 -4.70
C PHE A 43 9.96 17.43 -4.47
N LEU A 44 8.97 18.30 -4.73
CA LEU A 44 7.56 17.99 -4.57
C LEU A 44 7.12 16.85 -5.50
N LEU A 45 7.50 16.90 -6.77
CA LEU A 45 7.20 15.87 -7.76
C LEU A 45 7.77 14.50 -7.40
N THR A 46 8.85 14.45 -6.60
CA THR A 46 9.46 13.18 -6.16
C THR A 46 8.94 12.73 -4.79
N MET A 47 8.66 13.67 -3.89
CA MET A 47 8.13 13.40 -2.55
C MET A 47 6.75 12.74 -2.62
N PHE A 48 5.79 13.34 -3.33
CA PHE A 48 4.41 12.85 -3.31
C PHE A 48 4.25 11.42 -3.86
N PRO A 49 4.86 11.06 -5.00
CA PRO A 49 4.75 9.70 -5.50
C PRO A 49 5.46 8.70 -4.59
N SER A 50 6.62 9.05 -4.02
CA SER A 50 7.36 8.12 -3.16
C SER A 50 6.65 7.85 -1.85
N THR A 51 6.03 8.85 -1.21
CA THR A 51 5.21 8.64 -0.02
C THR A 51 3.98 7.82 -0.33
N TYR A 52 3.26 8.15 -1.42
CA TYR A 52 2.07 7.39 -1.84
C TYR A 52 2.40 5.93 -2.17
N ILE A 53 3.47 5.67 -2.93
CA ILE A 53 3.90 4.31 -3.29
C ILE A 53 4.35 3.55 -2.04
N CYS A 54 5.07 4.20 -1.13
CA CYS A 54 5.50 3.60 0.13
C CYS A 54 4.29 3.22 1.00
N GLU A 55 3.34 4.14 1.18
CA GLU A 55 2.10 3.91 1.93
C GLU A 55 1.26 2.80 1.30
N SER A 56 1.09 2.83 -0.02
CA SER A 56 0.34 1.82 -0.77
C SER A 56 1.00 0.44 -0.66
N GLY A 57 2.33 0.38 -0.74
CA GLY A 57 3.10 -0.85 -0.57
C GLY A 57 2.99 -1.41 0.84
N PHE A 58 3.12 -0.56 1.87
CA PHE A 58 2.98 -0.97 3.27
C PHE A 58 1.54 -1.43 3.60
N SER A 59 0.55 -0.73 3.07
CA SER A 59 -0.86 -1.11 3.18
C SER A 59 -1.13 -2.48 2.55
N SER A 60 -0.63 -2.70 1.33
CA SER A 60 -0.74 -3.98 0.62
C SER A 60 -0.06 -5.12 1.39
N MET A 61 1.12 -4.85 1.93
CA MET A 61 1.86 -5.83 2.74
C MET A 61 1.14 -6.17 4.05
N ASN A 62 0.54 -5.17 4.71
CA ASN A 62 -0.27 -5.39 5.91
C ASN A 62 -1.55 -6.17 5.61
N ALA A 63 -2.19 -5.92 4.46
CA ALA A 63 -3.36 -6.67 4.03
C ALA A 63 -3.02 -8.16 3.83
N ILE A 64 -1.92 -8.47 3.14
CA ILE A 64 -1.45 -9.84 2.92
C ILE A 64 -1.10 -10.52 4.26
N LYS A 65 -0.30 -9.86 5.11
CA LYS A 65 0.10 -10.41 6.43
C LYS A 65 -1.10 -10.63 7.35
N SER A 66 -2.11 -9.77 7.30
CA SER A 66 -3.35 -9.93 8.06
C SER A 66 -4.21 -11.08 7.53
N GLN A 67 -4.33 -11.22 6.21
CA GLN A 67 -5.02 -12.32 5.57
C GLN A 67 -4.38 -13.66 5.89
N ASP A 68 -3.05 -13.78 5.80
CA ASP A 68 -2.31 -15.00 6.13
C ASP A 68 -2.50 -15.39 7.60
N ARG A 69 -2.44 -14.42 8.53
CA ARG A 69 -2.70 -14.67 9.96
C ARG A 69 -4.13 -15.10 10.23
N ASN A 70 -5.11 -14.44 9.62
CA ASN A 70 -6.52 -14.79 9.77
C ASN A 70 -6.81 -16.18 9.17
N SER A 71 -6.18 -16.52 8.05
CA SER A 71 -6.27 -17.84 7.42
C SER A 71 -5.70 -18.93 8.33
N LEU A 72 -4.48 -18.75 8.86
CA LEU A 72 -3.86 -19.68 9.81
C LEU A 72 -4.69 -19.85 11.09
N SER A 73 -5.22 -18.77 11.64
CA SER A 73 -6.10 -18.80 12.81
C SER A 73 -7.40 -19.54 12.52
N SER A 74 -8.06 -19.23 11.40
CA SER A 74 -9.30 -19.89 11.00
C SER A 74 -9.12 -21.39 10.71
N ALA A 75 -7.98 -21.80 10.13
CA ALA A 75 -7.66 -23.20 9.89
C ALA A 75 -7.43 -23.97 11.21
N HIS A 76 -6.72 -23.36 12.16
CA HIS A 76 -6.51 -23.95 13.48
C HIS A 76 -7.81 -24.01 14.30
N LEU A 77 -8.59 -22.93 14.29
CA LEU A 77 -9.91 -22.89 14.93
C LEU A 77 -10.87 -23.91 14.32
N GLY A 78 -10.88 -24.05 12.99
CA GLY A 78 -11.67 -25.06 12.28
C GLY A 78 -11.26 -26.50 12.61
N GLN A 79 -9.98 -26.76 12.91
CA GLN A 79 -9.53 -28.06 13.40
C GLN A 79 -9.93 -28.31 14.85
N CYS A 80 -9.90 -27.30 15.72
CA CYS A 80 -10.36 -27.39 17.11
C CYS A 80 -11.90 -27.45 17.24
N LEU A 81 -12.65 -26.84 16.32
CA LEU A 81 -14.12 -26.77 16.31
C LEU A 81 -14.78 -27.89 15.51
N ARG A 82 -14.02 -28.78 14.86
CA ARG A 82 -14.60 -30.05 14.38
C ARG A 82 -15.11 -30.80 15.60
N PRO A 83 -16.43 -31.06 15.72
CA PRO A 83 -16.93 -31.92 16.77
C PRO A 83 -16.21 -33.27 16.61
N GLN A 84 -15.60 -33.79 17.69
CA GLN A 84 -15.24 -35.20 17.72
C GLN A 84 -16.53 -36.00 17.54
N GLN A 85 -16.87 -36.37 16.31
CA GLN A 85 -17.80 -37.44 16.04
C GLN A 85 -17.08 -38.78 16.26
N ASN A 86 -16.57 -38.99 17.47
CA ASN A 86 -16.21 -40.32 17.94
C ASN A 86 -17.45 -40.91 18.62
N THR A 87 -18.20 -41.66 17.82
CA THR A 87 -18.84 -42.93 18.16
C THR A 87 -19.34 -43.09 19.62
N SER A 88 -20.65 -42.97 19.78
CA SER A 88 -21.55 -43.67 20.73
C SER A 88 -20.95 -44.40 21.96
N PRO A 89 -21.41 -44.12 23.19
CA PRO A 89 -20.99 -44.83 24.40
C PRO A 89 -21.94 -46.00 24.73
N THR A 90 -21.58 -47.25 24.43
CA THR A 90 -22.24 -48.43 25.03
C THR A 90 -21.32 -49.64 25.05
N SER A 91 -20.72 -49.96 26.20
CA SER A 91 -21.04 -51.20 26.92
C SER A 91 -20.16 -51.33 28.18
N SER A 92 -20.86 -51.46 29.29
CA SER A 92 -20.39 -51.65 30.66
C SER A 92 -19.44 -52.84 30.84
N ARG A 93 -18.50 -52.67 31.78
CA ARG A 93 -17.79 -53.74 32.50
C ARG A 93 -18.72 -54.90 32.88
N ARG A 94 -18.26 -56.14 32.71
CA ARG A 94 -18.10 -57.11 33.81
C ARG A 94 -17.28 -58.33 33.39
N SER A 95 -16.10 -58.44 33.99
CA SER A 95 -15.34 -59.67 34.16
C SER A 95 -16.13 -60.65 35.04
N HIS A 96 -16.41 -61.86 34.56
CA HIS A 96 -16.63 -63.04 35.43
C HIS A 96 -16.21 -64.30 34.67
N PHE A 97 -15.10 -64.89 35.10
CA PHE A 97 -14.74 -66.28 34.89
C PHE A 97 -15.78 -67.17 35.59
N SER A 98 -16.27 -68.22 34.92
CA SER A 98 -16.81 -69.43 35.57
C SER A 98 -16.88 -70.59 34.58
N HIS A 99 -16.14 -71.64 34.94
CA HIS A 99 -16.21 -73.07 34.61
C HIS A 99 -16.28 -73.56 33.16
#